data_AF-A0A1G7N8K3-F1
#
_entry.id   AF-A0A1G7N8K3-F1
#
_cell.length_a   1.000
_cell.length_b   1.000
_cell.length_c   1.000
_cell.angle_alpha   90.00
_cell.angle_beta   90.00
_cell.angle_gamma   90.00
#
_symmetry.space_group_name_H-M   'P 1'
#
loop_
_entity.id
_entity.type
_entity.pdbx_description
1 polymer ?
#
loop_
_entity_poly.entity_id
_entity_poly.type
_entity_poly.pdbx_seq_one_letter_code
_entity_poly.pdbx_strand_id
1 'polypeptide(L)'
;MRYEAALLAVGLVVAPALTDAGERTVTVTKETCAQLVKHDPAADVAYEGGVDVHGNEVTPAELGGGHDLKLPKTITIPIEVELFETGTPSGEGEGSADGPAVPVEGAGFTADAEVGTVAVDLETGRASFNGRPITSRAQHELAERCQERFGTGTP
;
A
#
# COMPACT_ATOMS: atom_id res chain seq x y z
N MET A 1 6.97 -69.89 -35.32
CA MET A 1 6.47 -68.51 -35.25
C MET A 1 7.07 -67.86 -34.01
N ARG A 2 8.06 -66.98 -34.18
CA ARG A 2 8.71 -66.23 -33.10
C ARG A 2 8.33 -64.76 -33.30
N TYR A 3 7.59 -64.18 -32.36
CA TYR A 3 7.26 -62.76 -32.34
C TYR A 3 8.36 -62.04 -31.55
N GLU A 4 9.20 -61.27 -32.23
CA GLU A 4 10.18 -60.40 -31.58
C GLU A 4 9.50 -59.05 -31.32
N ALA A 5 9.23 -58.75 -30.05
CA ALA A 5 8.72 -57.45 -29.63
C ALA A 5 9.87 -56.44 -29.59
N ALA A 6 9.95 -55.58 -30.61
CA ALA A 6 10.87 -54.45 -30.62
C ALA A 6 10.39 -53.38 -29.63
N LEU A 7 10.99 -53.35 -28.45
CA LEU A 7 10.84 -52.26 -27.47
C LEU A 7 11.71 -51.07 -27.91
N LEU A 8 11.08 -50.10 -28.57
CA LEU A 8 11.64 -48.77 -28.83
C LEU A 8 11.52 -47.93 -27.54
N ALA A 9 12.60 -47.88 -26.75
CA ALA A 9 12.73 -46.92 -25.66
C ALA A 9 13.14 -45.55 -26.24
N VAL A 10 12.17 -44.68 -26.47
CA VAL A 10 12.41 -43.26 -26.78
C VAL A 10 12.72 -42.55 -25.46
N GLY A 11 14.01 -42.36 -25.18
CA GLY A 11 14.47 -41.58 -24.03
C GLY A 11 14.25 -40.09 -24.26
N LEU A 12 13.32 -39.50 -23.53
CA LEU A 12 13.13 -38.04 -23.45
C LEU A 12 14.31 -37.44 -22.66
N VAL A 13 15.28 -36.85 -23.38
CA VAL A 13 16.38 -36.09 -22.76
C VAL A 13 15.80 -34.77 -22.26
N VAL A 14 15.53 -34.68 -20.95
CA VAL A 14 15.24 -33.41 -20.29
C VAL A 14 16.56 -32.69 -20.07
N ALA A 15 16.91 -31.77 -20.98
CA ALA A 15 18.05 -30.88 -20.78
C ALA A 15 17.70 -29.89 -19.64
N PRO A 16 18.54 -29.75 -18.60
CA PRO A 16 18.34 -28.70 -17.62
C PRO A 16 18.61 -27.36 -18.32
N ALA A 17 17.59 -26.50 -18.41
CA ALA A 17 17.80 -25.11 -18.76
C ALA A 17 18.64 -24.48 -17.65
N LEU A 18 19.95 -24.34 -17.89
CA LEU A 18 20.82 -23.51 -17.09
C LEU A 18 20.28 -22.08 -17.19
N THR A 19 19.53 -21.66 -16.17
CA THR A 19 19.19 -20.24 -16.01
C THR A 19 20.49 -19.52 -15.73
N ASP A 20 20.98 -18.81 -16.74
CA ASP A 20 22.11 -17.90 -16.61
C ASP A 20 21.73 -16.81 -15.61
N ALA A 21 22.18 -16.98 -14.37
CA ALA A 21 22.10 -15.98 -13.32
C ALA A 21 23.19 -14.90 -13.54
N GLY A 22 23.31 -14.41 -14.78
CA GLY A 22 24.14 -13.27 -15.10
C GLY A 22 23.71 -12.08 -14.24
N GLU A 23 24.71 -11.40 -13.67
CA GLU A 23 24.52 -10.21 -12.86
C GLU A 23 23.67 -9.19 -13.64
N ARG A 24 22.40 -9.04 -13.24
CA ARG A 24 21.49 -8.07 -13.86
C ARG A 24 21.68 -6.73 -13.18
N THR A 25 22.45 -5.86 -13.81
CA THR A 25 22.58 -4.47 -13.37
C THR A 25 21.37 -3.67 -13.80
N VAL A 26 20.65 -3.09 -12.83
CA VAL A 26 19.55 -2.15 -13.08
C VAL A 26 20.05 -0.74 -12.81
N THR A 27 19.96 0.15 -13.80
CA THR A 27 20.31 1.56 -13.66
C THR A 27 19.08 2.33 -13.17
N VAL A 28 19.22 3.04 -12.04
CA VAL A 28 18.16 3.89 -11.47
C VAL A 28 18.51 5.35 -11.76
N THR A 29 17.63 6.08 -12.45
CA THR A 29 17.85 7.51 -12.78
C THR A 29 17.34 8.43 -11.68
N LYS A 30 17.71 9.72 -11.76
CA LYS A 30 17.23 10.74 -10.81
C LYS A 30 15.71 10.89 -10.88
N GLU A 31 15.13 10.81 -12.07
CA GLU A 31 13.68 10.89 -12.30
C GLU A 31 12.95 9.68 -11.69
N THR A 32 13.54 8.48 -11.77
CA THR A 32 13.01 7.30 -11.08
C THR A 32 13.10 7.46 -9.56
N CYS A 33 14.23 7.99 -9.05
CA CYS A 33 14.38 8.25 -7.62
C CYS A 33 13.37 9.30 -7.10
N ALA A 34 13.05 10.33 -7.89
CA ALA A 34 12.06 11.33 -7.49
C ALA A 34 10.66 10.74 -7.23
N GLN A 35 10.33 9.58 -7.79
CA GLN A 35 9.05 8.88 -7.56
C GLN A 35 9.07 8.00 -6.29
N LEU A 36 10.26 7.66 -5.78
CA LEU A 36 10.42 6.78 -4.61
C LEU A 36 10.61 7.56 -3.31
N VAL A 37 11.03 8.82 -3.40
CA VAL A 37 11.29 9.68 -2.26
C VAL A 37 10.02 10.45 -1.88
N LYS A 38 9.68 10.46 -0.58
CA LYS A 38 8.62 11.29 -0.04
C LYS A 38 8.92 12.76 -0.29
N HIS A 39 7.95 13.53 -0.76
CA HIS A 39 8.11 14.96 -1.01
C HIS A 39 8.46 15.70 0.30
N ASP A 40 9.56 16.46 0.28
CA ASP A 40 9.91 17.43 1.30
C ASP A 40 9.36 18.80 0.86
N PRO A 41 8.38 19.37 1.58
CA PRO A 41 7.77 20.64 1.21
C PRO A 41 8.81 21.76 1.25
N ALA A 42 8.80 22.63 0.23
CA ALA A 42 9.68 23.79 0.18
C ALA A 42 9.39 24.77 1.34
N ALA A 43 10.38 25.58 1.71
CA ALA A 43 10.28 26.47 2.88
C ALA A 43 9.15 27.52 2.78
N ASP A 44 8.69 27.82 1.56
CA ASP A 44 7.59 28.74 1.26
C ASP A 44 6.19 28.16 1.55
N VAL A 45 6.09 26.87 1.88
CA VAL A 45 4.85 26.24 2.36
C VAL A 45 4.90 25.89 3.85
N ALA A 46 5.93 26.36 4.57
CA ALA A 46 5.96 26.24 6.02
C ALA A 46 4.81 27.04 6.62
N TYR A 47 3.95 26.39 7.39
CA TYR A 47 2.80 27.02 8.02
C TYR A 47 3.25 28.08 9.04
N GLU A 48 2.86 29.33 8.82
CA GLU A 48 3.01 30.42 9.78
C GLU A 48 1.71 30.59 10.57
N GLY A 49 1.73 30.22 11.85
CA GLY A 49 0.57 30.35 12.71
C GLY A 49 0.18 31.82 12.93
N GLY A 50 -1.12 32.10 12.88
CA GLY A 50 -1.64 33.43 13.22
C GLY A 50 -1.72 34.42 12.06
N VAL A 51 -1.40 34.03 10.83
CA VAL A 51 -1.62 34.83 9.62
C VAL A 51 -2.27 34.01 8.50
N ASP A 52 -3.18 34.60 7.73
CA ASP A 52 -3.77 33.97 6.54
C ASP A 52 -2.87 34.14 5.29
N VAL A 53 -3.26 33.49 4.19
CA VAL A 53 -2.55 33.56 2.90
C VAL A 53 -2.47 34.97 2.28
N HIS A 54 -3.26 35.92 2.79
CA HIS A 54 -3.26 37.32 2.37
C HIS A 54 -2.50 38.22 3.37
N GLY A 55 -1.88 37.63 4.40
CA GLY A 55 -1.12 38.35 5.42
C GLY A 55 -1.99 39.02 6.50
N ASN A 56 -3.28 38.71 6.57
CA ASN A 56 -4.12 39.22 7.66
C ASN A 56 -3.90 38.40 8.92
N GLU A 57 -3.83 39.05 10.08
CA GLU A 57 -3.79 38.34 11.37
C GLU A 57 -5.05 37.48 11.54
N VAL A 58 -4.85 36.21 11.84
CA VAL A 58 -5.91 35.29 12.23
C VAL A 58 -5.68 34.88 13.67
N THR A 59 -6.73 34.93 14.49
CA THR A 59 -6.65 34.40 15.85
C THR A 59 -6.40 32.89 15.76
N PRO A 60 -5.33 32.36 16.40
CA PRO A 60 -5.11 30.93 16.45
C PRO A 60 -6.35 30.24 17.02
N ALA A 61 -6.75 29.13 16.41
CA ALA A 61 -7.86 28.31 16.89
C ALA A 61 -7.44 27.55 18.16
N GLU A 62 -7.21 28.29 19.25
CA GLU A 62 -6.92 27.70 20.56
C GLU A 62 -8.20 27.06 21.12
N LEU A 63 -8.46 25.83 20.68
CA LEU A 63 -9.04 24.83 21.57
C LEU A 63 -7.90 24.42 22.50
N GLY A 64 -7.94 24.95 23.72
CA GLY A 64 -6.80 24.94 24.64
C GLY A 64 -6.05 23.62 24.71
N GLY A 65 -4.73 23.73 24.59
CA GLY A 65 -3.74 22.89 25.27
C GLY A 65 -3.88 21.40 25.04
N GLY A 66 -3.10 20.91 24.07
CA GLY A 66 -3.00 19.51 23.67
C GLY A 66 -3.14 18.54 24.83
N HIS A 67 -4.13 17.67 24.72
CA HIS A 67 -4.22 16.50 25.57
C HIS A 67 -2.95 15.66 25.39
N ASP A 68 -2.37 15.18 26.50
CA ASP A 68 -1.27 14.20 26.52
C ASP A 68 -1.79 12.84 26.01
N LEU A 69 -2.08 12.76 24.71
CA LEU A 69 -2.43 11.51 24.04
C LEU A 69 -1.14 10.72 23.86
N LYS A 70 -1.01 9.64 24.63
CA LYS A 70 -0.02 8.60 24.37
C LYS A 70 -0.43 7.87 23.09
N LEU A 71 0.09 8.34 21.96
CA LEU A 71 -0.10 7.66 20.68
C LEU A 71 0.54 6.27 20.74
N PRO A 72 -0.12 5.25 20.18
CA PRO A 72 0.46 3.92 20.09
C PRO A 72 1.65 3.93 19.12
N LYS A 73 2.55 2.95 19.24
CA LYS A 73 3.64 2.76 18.27
C LYS A 73 3.16 2.21 16.93
N THR A 74 2.00 1.57 16.93
CA THR A 74 1.44 0.88 15.76
C THR A 74 -0.04 1.20 15.64
N ILE A 75 -0.48 1.54 14.43
CA ILE A 75 -1.89 1.65 14.08
C ILE A 75 -2.28 0.37 13.32
N THR A 76 -3.37 -0.27 13.74
CA THR A 76 -3.95 -1.44 13.06
C THR A 76 -5.25 -1.02 12.39
N ILE A 77 -5.33 -1.27 11.08
CA ILE A 77 -6.45 -0.92 10.23
C ILE A 77 -7.04 -2.23 9.70
N PRO A 78 -8.26 -2.63 10.08
CA PRO A 78 -8.93 -3.77 9.48
C PRO A 78 -9.29 -3.45 8.02
N ILE A 79 -9.11 -4.43 7.14
CA ILE A 79 -9.53 -4.37 5.74
C ILE A 79 -10.77 -5.24 5.62
N GLU A 80 -11.88 -4.62 5.29
CA GLU A 80 -13.19 -5.25 5.25
C GLU A 80 -13.74 -5.24 3.81
N VAL A 81 -14.53 -6.26 3.46
CA VAL A 81 -15.31 -6.32 2.23
C VAL A 81 -16.78 -6.46 2.55
N GLU A 82 -17.62 -5.69 1.87
CA GLU A 82 -19.06 -5.84 1.93
C GLU A 82 -19.47 -7.12 1.19
N LEU A 83 -20.10 -8.05 1.89
CA LEU A 83 -20.55 -9.34 1.36
C LEU A 83 -21.94 -9.27 0.69
N PHE A 84 -22.71 -8.23 0.97
CA PHE A 84 -24.05 -8.01 0.42
C PHE A 84 -24.20 -6.53 0.04
N GLU A 85 -24.86 -6.24 -1.08
CA GLU A 85 -25.31 -4.89 -1.39
C GLU A 85 -26.40 -4.48 -0.38
N THR A 86 -25.99 -3.96 0.77
CA THR A 86 -26.87 -3.18 1.62
C THR A 86 -26.86 -1.78 1.06
N GLY A 87 -27.84 -1.46 0.20
CA GLY A 87 -27.94 -0.17 -0.47
C GLY A 87 -27.78 1.00 0.50
N THR A 88 -26.56 1.52 0.60
CA THR A 88 -26.22 2.85 1.10
C THR A 88 -25.06 3.40 0.27
N PRO A 89 -25.05 4.72 -0.02
CA PRO A 89 -24.38 5.30 -1.17
C PRO A 89 -22.91 5.57 -0.88
N SER A 90 -22.06 4.55 -0.99
CA SER A 90 -20.60 4.74 -1.04
C SER A 90 -19.96 3.75 -2.00
N GLY A 91 -20.46 3.75 -3.23
CA GLY A 91 -19.85 2.99 -4.32
C GLY A 91 -20.68 3.11 -5.57
N GLU A 92 -20.05 3.53 -6.66
CA GLU A 92 -20.63 3.60 -7.99
C GLU A 92 -20.86 2.16 -8.49
N GLY A 93 -21.92 1.52 -8.00
CA GLY A 93 -22.34 0.17 -8.38
C GLY A 93 -23.60 0.24 -9.21
N GLU A 94 -23.52 -0.23 -10.46
CA GLU A 94 -24.65 -0.39 -11.37
C GLU A 94 -25.57 -1.53 -10.87
N GLY A 95 -26.36 -1.26 -9.83
CA GLY A 95 -27.29 -2.20 -9.21
C GLY A 95 -28.73 -2.06 -9.73
N SER A 96 -29.24 -3.11 -10.37
CA SER A 96 -30.55 -3.19 -11.02
C SER A 96 -31.73 -3.00 -10.05
N ALA A 97 -32.72 -2.18 -10.43
CA ALA A 97 -33.84 -1.74 -9.59
C ALA A 97 -34.93 -2.80 -9.28
N ASP A 98 -34.69 -4.09 -9.54
CA ASP A 98 -35.72 -5.15 -9.47
C ASP A 98 -35.46 -6.23 -8.40
N GLY A 99 -34.49 -6.03 -7.50
CA GLY A 99 -34.23 -6.92 -6.36
C GLY A 99 -35.07 -6.56 -5.13
N PRO A 100 -35.63 -7.53 -4.37
CA PRO A 100 -36.31 -7.21 -3.12
C PRO A 100 -35.31 -6.61 -2.13
N ALA A 101 -35.52 -5.34 -1.75
CA ALA A 101 -34.79 -4.70 -0.68
C ALA A 101 -34.95 -5.52 0.60
N VAL A 102 -33.86 -6.13 1.07
CA VAL A 102 -33.85 -6.85 2.35
C VAL A 102 -33.56 -5.81 3.43
N PRO A 103 -34.52 -5.44 4.29
CA PRO A 103 -34.24 -4.52 5.39
C PRO A 103 -33.29 -5.20 6.38
N VAL A 104 -32.04 -4.75 6.42
CA VAL A 104 -31.02 -5.20 7.38
C VAL A 104 -31.16 -4.54 8.76
N GLU A 105 -32.13 -3.64 8.92
CA GLU A 105 -32.46 -3.04 10.21
C GLU A 105 -33.04 -4.11 11.14
N GLY A 106 -32.23 -4.58 12.09
CA GLY A 106 -32.63 -5.53 13.14
C GLY A 106 -32.17 -6.97 12.97
N ALA A 107 -31.42 -7.30 11.91
CA ALA A 107 -30.91 -8.66 11.70
C ALA A 107 -29.66 -8.99 12.54
N GLY A 108 -28.97 -7.98 13.10
CA GLY A 108 -27.76 -8.20 13.90
C GLY A 108 -26.55 -8.69 13.11
N PHE A 109 -26.59 -8.60 11.78
CA PHE A 109 -25.49 -8.93 10.88
C PHE A 109 -25.00 -7.65 10.20
N THR A 110 -23.73 -7.31 10.39
CA THR A 110 -22.99 -6.43 9.49
C THR A 110 -22.57 -7.27 8.28
N ALA A 111 -22.70 -6.73 7.07
CA ALA A 111 -22.30 -7.42 5.85
C ALA A 111 -20.77 -7.41 5.65
N ASP A 112 -20.02 -6.84 6.58
CA ASP A 112 -18.58 -6.65 6.48
C ASP A 112 -17.84 -7.93 6.91
N ALA A 113 -17.02 -8.46 6.00
CA ALA A 113 -16.08 -9.52 6.31
C ALA A 113 -14.65 -8.96 6.37
N GLU A 114 -13.98 -9.15 7.51
CA GLU A 114 -12.56 -8.83 7.62
C GLU A 114 -11.73 -9.77 6.72
N VAL A 115 -11.05 -9.19 5.74
CA VAL A 115 -10.12 -9.86 4.83
C VAL A 115 -8.71 -9.93 5.43
N GLY A 116 -8.37 -8.97 6.30
CA GLY A 116 -7.10 -8.94 6.99
C GLY A 116 -6.82 -7.62 7.65
N THR A 117 -5.60 -7.46 8.17
CA THR A 117 -5.19 -6.27 8.90
C THR A 117 -3.95 -5.64 8.29
N VAL A 118 -3.97 -4.31 8.17
CA VAL A 118 -2.80 -3.49 7.89
C VAL A 118 -2.26 -2.96 9.22
N ALA A 119 -0.99 -3.22 9.51
CA ALA A 119 -0.29 -2.65 10.66
C ALA A 119 0.77 -1.65 10.17
N VAL A 120 0.70 -0.41 10.66
CA VAL A 120 1.67 0.67 10.36
C VAL A 120 2.44 1.03 11.62
N ASP A 121 3.76 0.88 11.58
CA ASP A 121 4.67 1.36 12.61
C ASP A 121 4.89 2.87 12.43
N LEU A 122 4.56 3.68 13.44
CA LEU A 122 4.59 5.14 13.35
C LEU A 122 6.00 5.73 13.47
N GLU A 123 6.97 4.98 13.99
CA GLU A 123 8.36 5.44 14.10
C GLU A 123 9.09 5.27 12.76
N THR A 124 8.85 4.16 12.09
CA THR A 124 9.57 3.76 10.87
C THR A 124 8.75 3.94 9.58
N GLY A 125 7.43 4.16 9.70
CA GLY A 125 6.51 4.22 8.56
C GLY A 125 6.29 2.88 7.87
N ARG A 126 6.70 1.75 8.48
CA ARG A 126 6.60 0.42 7.86
C ARG A 126 5.18 -0.12 7.95
N ALA A 127 4.62 -0.49 6.80
CA ALA A 127 3.30 -1.11 6.71
C ALA A 127 3.41 -2.62 6.41
N SER A 128 2.57 -3.42 7.06
CA SER A 128 2.44 -4.85 6.80
C SER A 128 0.96 -5.24 6.66
N PHE A 129 0.66 -6.18 5.77
CA PHE A 129 -0.65 -6.79 5.61
C PHE A 129 -0.59 -8.24 6.08
N ASN A 130 -1.40 -8.60 7.09
CA ASN A 130 -1.38 -9.92 7.74
C ASN A 130 0.05 -10.35 8.15
N GLY A 131 0.81 -9.39 8.71
CA GLY A 131 2.19 -9.58 9.16
C GLY A 131 3.25 -9.61 8.04
N ARG A 132 2.86 -9.50 6.76
CA ARG A 132 3.79 -9.45 5.62
C ARG A 132 4.01 -7.99 5.19
N PRO A 133 5.25 -7.50 5.07
CA PRO A 133 5.52 -6.14 4.61
C PRO A 133 4.84 -5.84 3.26
N ILE A 134 4.14 -4.71 3.16
CA ILE A 134 3.45 -4.27 1.93
C ILE A 134 4.46 -3.66 0.96
N THR A 135 5.46 -2.93 1.48
CA THR A 135 6.64 -2.54 0.73
C THR A 135 7.70 -3.62 0.90
N SER A 136 8.32 -4.06 -0.20
CA SER A 136 9.44 -4.98 -0.08
C SER A 136 10.61 -4.25 0.58
N ARG A 137 11.39 -4.94 1.43
CA ARG A 137 12.62 -4.38 2.04
C ARG A 137 13.52 -3.72 0.97
N ALA A 138 13.58 -4.30 -0.22
CA ALA A 138 14.34 -3.79 -1.35
C ALA A 138 13.83 -2.44 -1.87
N GLN A 139 12.50 -2.23 -1.93
CA GLN A 139 11.94 -0.92 -2.34
C GLN A 139 12.24 0.17 -1.31
N HIS A 140 12.19 -0.16 -0.02
CA HIS A 140 12.54 0.77 1.05
C HIS A 140 14.03 1.13 1.05
N GLU A 141 14.90 0.12 0.97
CA GLU A 141 16.35 0.37 0.86
C GLU A 141 16.70 1.21 -0.37
N LEU A 142 16.02 0.97 -1.50
CA LEU A 142 16.20 1.78 -2.69
C LEU A 142 15.74 3.23 -2.49
N ALA A 143 14.61 3.44 -1.80
CA ALA A 143 14.10 4.77 -1.49
C ALA A 143 15.05 5.55 -0.55
N GLU A 144 15.62 4.89 0.48
CA GLU A 144 16.64 5.49 1.36
C GLU A 144 17.89 5.90 0.56
N ARG A 145 18.41 5.03 -0.30
CA ARG A 145 19.56 5.34 -1.16
C ARG A 145 19.26 6.49 -2.13
N CYS A 146 18.04 6.56 -2.65
CA CYS A 146 17.60 7.69 -3.47
C CYS A 146 17.59 9.00 -2.67
N GLN A 147 17.15 8.99 -1.41
CA GLN A 147 17.22 10.15 -0.52
C GLN A 147 18.66 10.57 -0.23
N GLU A 148 19.56 9.63 0.08
CA GLU A 148 20.97 9.96 0.33
C GLU A 148 21.66 10.56 -0.90
N ARG A 149 21.35 10.03 -2.09
CA ARG A 149 22.00 10.43 -3.35
C ARG A 149 21.46 11.73 -3.91
N PHE A 150 20.16 12.01 -3.73
CA PHE A 150 19.45 13.08 -4.43
C PHE A 150 18.57 13.97 -3.53
N GLY A 151 18.48 13.70 -2.22
CA GLY A 151 17.57 14.35 -1.27
C GLY A 151 18.01 15.71 -0.75
N THR A 152 19.14 16.27 -1.21
CA THR A 152 19.54 17.64 -0.89
C THR A 152 19.59 18.49 -2.16
N GLY A 153 18.58 19.34 -2.37
CA GLY A 153 18.63 20.42 -3.35
C GLY A 153 17.27 20.78 -3.96
N THR A 154 16.64 21.78 -3.35
CA THR A 154 15.75 22.87 -3.82
C THR A 154 15.75 23.14 -5.36
N PRO A 155 14.71 23.83 -5.90
CA PRO A 155 14.13 23.67 -7.25
C PRO A 155 15.09 23.78 -8.44
#